data_AF-A0AAJ2JX03-F1
#
_entry.id   AF-A0AAJ2JX03-F1
#
_cell.length_a   1.000
_cell.length_b   1.000
_cell.length_c   1.000
_cell.angle_alpha   90.00
_cell.angle_beta   90.00
_cell.angle_gamma   90.00
#
_symmetry.space_group_name_H-M   'P 1'
#
loop_
_entity.id
_entity.type
_entity.pdbx_description
1 polymer ?
#
loop_
_entity_poly.entity_id
_entity_poly.type
_entity_poly.pdbx_seq_one_letter_code
_entity_poly.pdbx_strand_id
1 'polypeptide(L)'
;MLEFYDEELKNSILRIVHIGADTGKVWGAVLLREKESFKSDDEYKQAFAQPILTSEQAIAKAAPTVKQLFGVDLKGSKVSIQLDRYTFTKQGQPTVIALVNPKGTFHTFEQQPMKGLKN
;
A
#
# COMPACT_ATOMS: atom_id res chain seq x y z
N MET A 1 12.77 -15.16 11.13
CA MET A 1 13.46 -14.24 10.20
C MET A 1 12.52 -14.06 9.02
N LEU A 2 11.96 -12.86 8.80
CA LEU A 2 11.14 -12.61 7.61
C LEU A 2 12.09 -12.46 6.41
N GLU A 3 12.06 -13.41 5.49
CA GLU A 3 12.81 -13.33 4.25
C GLU A 3 11.94 -12.64 3.19
N PHE A 4 12.44 -11.54 2.61
CA PHE A 4 11.76 -10.79 1.56
C PHE A 4 12.27 -11.26 0.19
N TYR A 5 11.36 -11.73 -0.67
CA TYR A 5 11.67 -12.40 -1.96
C TYR A 5 11.41 -11.53 -3.21
N ASP A 6 11.10 -10.24 -3.05
CA ASP A 6 10.88 -9.31 -4.17
C ASP A 6 12.12 -8.43 -4.42
N GLU A 7 12.54 -8.27 -5.67
CA GLU A 7 13.66 -7.40 -6.05
C GLU A 7 13.39 -5.91 -5.78
N GLU A 8 12.14 -5.44 -5.84
CA GLU A 8 11.77 -4.08 -5.43
C GLU A 8 11.83 -3.92 -3.89
N LEU A 9 11.51 -4.98 -3.13
CA LEU A 9 11.65 -4.98 -1.66
C LEU A 9 13.11 -5.11 -1.20
N LYS A 10 13.99 -5.80 -1.96
CA LYS A 10 15.43 -5.87 -1.64
C LYS A 10 16.11 -4.49 -1.61
N ASN A 11 15.65 -3.56 -2.44
CA ASN A 11 16.18 -2.20 -2.50
C ASN A 11 15.43 -1.21 -1.58
N SER A 12 14.34 -1.65 -0.95
CA SER A 12 13.52 -0.83 -0.06
C SER A 12 13.75 -1.24 1.39
N ILE A 13 14.41 -0.40 2.20
CA ILE A 13 14.53 -0.66 3.64
C ILE A 13 13.16 -0.44 4.30
N LEU A 14 12.57 -1.51 4.82
CA LEU A 14 11.37 -1.46 5.67
C LEU A 14 11.64 -0.53 6.87
N ARG A 15 10.86 0.55 7.01
CA ARG A 15 11.13 1.58 8.01
C ARG A 15 10.27 1.44 9.26
N ILE A 16 8.97 1.21 9.06
CA ILE A 16 7.99 1.10 10.16
C ILE A 16 7.07 -0.07 9.86
N VAL A 17 6.82 -0.91 10.86
CA VAL A 17 5.82 -1.98 10.82
C VAL A 17 4.85 -1.74 11.96
N HIS A 18 3.56 -1.80 11.67
CA HIS A 18 2.51 -1.79 12.67
C HIS A 18 1.94 -3.20 12.82
N ILE A 19 1.95 -3.70 14.06
CA ILE A 19 1.49 -5.04 14.43
C ILE A 19 0.35 -4.89 15.43
N GLY A 20 -0.73 -5.65 15.26
CA GLY A 20 -1.80 -5.73 16.22
C GLY A 20 -1.30 -6.40 17.50
N ALA A 21 -1.44 -5.74 18.65
CA ALA A 21 -0.90 -6.24 19.91
C ALA A 21 -1.52 -7.58 20.33
N ASP A 22 -2.82 -7.75 20.07
CA ASP A 22 -3.59 -8.94 20.49
C ASP A 22 -3.44 -10.12 19.52
N THR A 23 -3.17 -9.82 18.27
CA THR A 23 -3.24 -10.72 17.11
C THR A 23 -1.86 -11.11 16.59
N GLY A 24 -0.85 -10.28 16.83
CA GLY A 24 0.52 -10.45 16.34
C GLY A 24 0.65 -10.34 14.82
N LYS A 25 -0.36 -9.87 14.08
CA LYS A 25 -0.30 -9.73 12.62
C LYS A 25 0.01 -8.30 12.21
N VAL A 26 0.61 -8.17 11.04
CA VAL A 26 0.92 -6.86 10.46
C VAL A 26 -0.38 -6.25 9.92
N TRP A 27 -0.66 -5.00 10.28
CA TRP A 27 -1.76 -4.22 9.70
C TRP A 27 -1.30 -2.96 8.97
N GLY A 28 -0.02 -2.61 9.07
CA GLY A 28 0.55 -1.49 8.34
C GLY A 28 2.06 -1.61 8.15
N ALA A 29 2.55 -1.08 7.04
CA ALA A 29 3.97 -0.99 6.76
C ALA A 29 4.29 0.30 6.01
N VAL A 30 5.41 0.94 6.37
CA VAL A 30 6.01 2.05 5.64
C VAL A 30 7.37 1.60 5.12
N LEU A 31 7.50 1.56 3.81
CA LEU A 31 8.74 1.27 3.10
C LEU A 31 9.57 2.55 2.95
N LEU A 32 10.88 2.42 2.75
CA LEU A 32 11.77 3.57 2.58
C LEU A 32 11.22 4.51 1.51
N ARG A 33 10.97 5.75 1.93
CA ARG A 33 10.52 6.82 1.04
C ARG A 33 11.72 7.30 0.24
N GLU A 34 11.68 7.21 -1.08
CA GLU A 34 12.40 8.20 -1.88
C GLU A 34 11.80 9.55 -1.50
N LYS A 35 12.56 10.38 -0.77
CA LYS A 35 12.05 11.55 -0.06
C LYS A 35 11.45 12.55 -1.04
N GLU A 36 10.15 12.45 -1.28
CA GLU A 36 9.39 13.45 -2.00
C GLU A 36 8.76 14.41 -1.00
N SER A 37 9.18 15.67 -1.06
CA SER A 37 8.62 16.75 -0.24
C SER A 37 7.96 17.75 -1.15
N PHE A 38 6.66 17.97 -0.96
CA PHE A 38 5.91 19.03 -1.61
C PHE A 38 6.03 20.30 -0.77
N LYS A 39 6.16 21.45 -1.44
CA LYS A 39 6.27 22.77 -0.81
C LYS A 39 4.91 23.33 -0.43
N SER A 40 3.83 22.82 -1.03
CA SER A 40 2.46 23.19 -0.73
C SER A 40 1.47 22.07 -1.06
N ASP A 41 0.24 22.19 -0.55
CA ASP A 41 -0.87 21.29 -0.86
C ASP A 41 -1.28 21.36 -2.35
N ASP A 42 -1.12 22.52 -2.98
CA ASP A 42 -1.44 22.69 -4.40
C ASP A 42 -0.42 21.97 -5.29
N GLU A 43 0.87 22.03 -4.95
CA GLU A 43 1.91 21.25 -5.63
C GLU A 43 1.65 19.75 -5.50
N TYR A 44 1.25 19.31 -4.30
CA TYR A 44 0.84 17.93 -4.04
C TYR A 44 -0.36 17.52 -4.92
N LYS A 45 -1.44 18.30 -4.90
CA LYS A 45 -2.63 18.01 -5.72
C LYS A 45 -2.31 18.01 -7.21
N GLN A 46 -1.43 18.90 -7.66
CA GLN A 46 -1.00 18.96 -9.06
C GLN A 46 -0.19 17.71 -9.44
N ALA A 47 0.70 17.23 -8.57
CA ALA A 47 1.48 16.01 -8.81
C ALA A 47 0.59 14.75 -8.98
N PHE A 48 -0.61 14.75 -8.40
CA PHE A 48 -1.57 13.65 -8.48
C PHE A 48 -2.90 14.05 -9.15
N ALA A 49 -2.88 15.09 -10.00
CA ALA A 49 -4.07 15.56 -10.70
C ALA A 49 -4.65 14.48 -11.64
N GLN A 50 -3.79 13.55 -12.08
CA GLN A 50 -4.18 12.33 -12.77
C GLN A 50 -3.64 11.11 -12.01
N PRO A 51 -4.34 9.96 -12.07
CA PRO A 51 -3.84 8.72 -11.50
C PRO A 51 -2.46 8.35 -12.08
N ILE A 52 -1.47 8.15 -11.20
CA ILE A 52 -0.13 7.69 -11.59
C ILE A 52 -0.17 6.27 -12.18
N LEU A 53 -1.05 5.42 -11.66
CA LEU A 53 -1.25 4.04 -12.09
C LEU A 53 -2.72 3.83 -12.45
N THR A 54 -2.96 3.01 -13.47
CA THR A 54 -4.30 2.46 -13.71
C THR A 54 -4.64 1.44 -12.62
N SER A 55 -5.93 1.10 -12.47
CA SER A 55 -6.37 0.08 -11.52
C SER A 55 -5.67 -1.28 -11.73
N GLU A 56 -5.46 -1.68 -12.99
CA GLU A 56 -4.77 -2.93 -13.33
C GLU A 56 -3.29 -2.90 -12.95
N GLN A 57 -2.60 -1.79 -13.27
CA GLN A 57 -1.21 -1.58 -12.87
C GLN A 57 -1.05 -1.57 -11.36
N ALA A 58 -1.96 -0.90 -10.64
CA ALA A 58 -1.95 -0.83 -9.20
C ALA A 58 -2.12 -2.23 -8.56
N ILE A 59 -3.03 -3.06 -9.08
CA ILE A 59 -3.19 -4.45 -8.61
C ILE A 59 -1.92 -5.25 -8.87
N ALA A 60 -1.39 -5.20 -10.09
CA ALA A 60 -0.21 -5.97 -10.47
C ALA A 60 1.01 -5.63 -9.61
N LYS A 61 1.22 -4.33 -9.33
CA LYS A 61 2.37 -3.86 -8.56
C LYS A 61 2.21 -4.02 -7.05
N ALA A 62 1.01 -3.85 -6.50
CA ALA A 62 0.77 -3.99 -5.07
C ALA A 62 0.63 -5.45 -4.60
N ALA A 63 0.18 -6.36 -5.48
CA ALA A 63 -0.20 -7.72 -5.10
C ALA A 63 0.91 -8.53 -4.39
N PRO A 64 2.18 -8.52 -4.83
CA PRO A 64 3.24 -9.27 -4.15
C PRO A 64 3.42 -8.83 -2.70
N THR A 65 3.60 -7.52 -2.49
CA THR A 65 3.81 -6.92 -1.16
C THR A 65 2.59 -7.09 -0.26
N VAL A 66 1.38 -6.91 -0.79
CA VAL A 66 0.14 -7.08 -0.02
C VAL A 66 -0.07 -8.54 0.39
N LYS A 67 0.22 -9.49 -0.49
CA LYS A 67 0.17 -10.91 -0.16
C LYS A 67 1.19 -11.27 0.92
N GLN A 68 2.39 -10.70 0.85
CA GLN A 68 3.45 -10.96 1.82
C GLN A 68 3.14 -10.35 3.19
N LEU A 69 2.70 -9.09 3.25
CA LEU A 69 2.44 -8.39 4.51
C LEU A 69 1.16 -8.88 5.19
N PHE A 70 0.11 -9.10 4.41
CA PHE A 70 -1.26 -9.24 4.92
C PHE A 70 -1.89 -10.60 4.61
N GLY A 71 -1.29 -11.42 3.74
CA GLY A 71 -1.91 -12.65 3.25
C GLY A 71 -3.15 -12.41 2.37
N VAL A 72 -3.33 -11.21 1.83
CA VAL A 72 -4.50 -10.81 1.02
C VAL A 72 -4.19 -10.97 -0.47
N ASP A 73 -5.13 -11.54 -1.23
CA ASP A 73 -5.03 -11.66 -2.69
C ASP A 73 -5.84 -10.57 -3.39
N LEU A 74 -5.12 -9.62 -4.01
CA LEU A 74 -5.71 -8.49 -4.71
C LEU A 74 -6.35 -8.84 -6.06
N LYS A 75 -6.16 -10.06 -6.60
CA LYS A 75 -6.74 -10.43 -7.90
C LYS A 75 -8.26 -10.26 -7.91
N GLY A 76 -8.79 -9.49 -8.87
CA GLY A 76 -10.22 -9.21 -8.99
C GLY A 76 -10.76 -8.21 -7.98
N SER A 77 -9.89 -7.49 -7.27
CA SER A 77 -10.30 -6.36 -6.42
C SER A 77 -10.75 -5.18 -7.26
N LYS A 78 -11.71 -4.41 -6.75
CA LYS A 78 -12.00 -3.07 -7.25
C LYS A 78 -11.00 -2.09 -6.66
N VAL A 79 -10.58 -1.10 -7.45
CA VAL A 79 -9.64 -0.06 -7.03
C VAL A 79 -10.34 1.29 -7.09
N SER A 80 -10.35 2.01 -5.97
CA SER A 80 -10.73 3.41 -5.89
C SER A 80 -9.46 4.25 -5.73
N ILE A 81 -9.32 5.29 -6.55
CA ILE A 81 -8.12 6.13 -6.62
C ILE A 81 -8.49 7.54 -6.19
N GLN A 82 -7.77 8.08 -5.22
CA GLN A 82 -7.90 9.47 -4.77
C GLN A 82 -6.51 10.05 -4.51
N LEU A 83 -6.03 10.91 -5.42
CA LEU A 83 -4.66 11.45 -5.40
C LEU A 83 -3.61 10.31 -5.37
N ASP A 84 -2.81 10.24 -4.32
CA ASP A 84 -1.79 9.22 -4.08
C ASP A 84 -2.34 7.89 -3.52
N ARG A 85 -3.61 7.88 -3.09
CA ARG A 85 -4.24 6.77 -2.37
C ARG A 85 -4.95 5.81 -3.31
N TYR A 86 -4.57 4.54 -3.21
CA TYR A 86 -5.20 3.41 -3.90
C TYR A 86 -5.88 2.51 -2.87
N THR A 87 -7.20 2.38 -2.97
CA THR A 87 -8.01 1.56 -2.06
C THR A 87 -8.53 0.33 -2.79
N PHE A 88 -8.09 -0.84 -2.35
CA PHE A 88 -8.44 -2.14 -2.91
C PHE A 88 -9.54 -2.79 -2.07
N THR A 89 -10.62 -3.17 -2.73
CA THR A 89 -11.78 -3.80 -2.08
C THR A 89 -12.21 -5.06 -2.82
N LYS A 90 -12.54 -6.10 -2.06
CA LYS A 90 -13.09 -7.36 -2.57
C LYS A 90 -14.01 -7.96 -1.53
N GLN A 91 -15.19 -8.43 -1.95
CA GLN A 91 -16.18 -8.99 -1.03
C GLN A 91 -15.58 -10.17 -0.25
N GLY A 92 -15.79 -10.18 1.07
CA GLY A 92 -15.26 -11.21 1.96
C GLY A 92 -13.77 -11.08 2.26
N GLN A 93 -13.10 -10.00 1.83
CA GLN A 93 -11.71 -9.71 2.15
C GLN A 93 -11.55 -8.37 2.88
N PRO A 94 -10.48 -8.23 3.69
CA PRO A 94 -10.07 -6.94 4.25
C PRO A 94 -9.85 -5.88 3.16
N THR A 95 -10.10 -4.61 3.50
CA THR A 95 -9.75 -3.49 2.61
C THR A 95 -8.26 -3.22 2.75
N VAL A 96 -7.58 -3.00 1.62
CA VAL A 96 -6.17 -2.63 1.61
C VAL A 96 -6.02 -1.23 1.04
N ILE A 97 -5.17 -0.42 1.65
CA ILE A 97 -4.85 0.93 1.23
C ILE A 97 -3.35 0.98 0.93
N ALA A 98 -2.98 1.50 -0.24
CA ALA A 98 -1.58 1.74 -0.58
C ALA A 98 -1.40 3.19 -1.05
N LEU A 99 -0.28 3.81 -0.64
CA LEU A 99 0.08 5.16 -1.07
C LEU A 99 1.24 5.09 -2.07
N VAL A 100 1.06 5.75 -3.21
CA VAL A 100 2.03 5.79 -4.31
C VAL A 100 2.74 7.13 -4.36
N ASN A 101 4.03 7.14 -4.65
CA ASN A 101 4.71 8.37 -5.03
C ASN A 101 4.45 8.73 -6.52
N PRO A 102 4.72 9.96 -6.96
CA PRO A 102 4.71 10.40 -8.36
C PRO A 102 5.52 9.55 -9.33
N LYS A 103 6.53 8.80 -8.85
CA LYS A 103 7.28 7.81 -9.65
C LYS A 103 6.55 6.47 -9.81
N GLY A 104 5.36 6.32 -9.26
CA GLY A 104 4.56 5.09 -9.36
C GLY A 104 5.01 3.97 -8.42
N THR A 105 5.75 4.28 -7.35
CA THR A 105 6.22 3.31 -6.36
C THR A 105 5.39 3.41 -5.09
N PHE A 106 4.87 2.27 -4.62
CA PHE A 106 4.13 2.21 -3.37
C PHE A 106 5.08 2.27 -2.17
N HIS A 107 4.81 3.19 -1.24
CA HIS A 107 5.67 3.40 -0.07
C HIS A 107 4.97 3.14 1.27
N THR A 108 3.64 3.06 1.27
CA THR A 108 2.86 2.76 2.48
C THR A 108 1.79 1.76 2.14
N PHE A 109 1.58 0.79 3.01
CA PHE A 109 0.52 -0.20 2.94
C PHE A 109 -0.21 -0.28 4.27
N GLU A 110 -1.53 -0.31 4.24
CA GLU A 110 -2.38 -0.51 5.41
C GLU A 110 -3.49 -1.49 5.10
N GLN A 111 -3.82 -2.34 6.06
CA GLN A 111 -4.96 -3.22 6.03
C GLN A 111 -6.02 -2.72 7.02
N GLN A 112 -7.23 -2.47 6.51
CA GLN A 112 -8.39 -2.20 7.34
C GLN A 112 -9.18 -3.50 7.56
N PRO A 113 -9.44 -3.88 8.82
CA PRO A 113 -10.17 -5.10 9.14
C PRO A 113 -11.66 -4.98 8.80
N MET A 114 -12.28 -6.10 8.42
CA MET A 114 -13.71 -6.16 8.11
C MET A 114 -14.65 -5.93 9.32
N LYS A 115 -14.14 -6.04 10.55
CA LYS A 115 -14.94 -6.01 11.80
C LYS A 115 -14.29 -5.18 12.92
N GLY A 116 -13.69 -4.03 12.58
CA GLY A 116 -13.25 -3.02 13.56
C GLY A 116 -12.05 -3.37 14.46
N LEU A 117 -11.68 -4.64 14.60
CA LEU A 117 -10.46 -5.07 15.29
C LEU A 117 -9.29 -5.05 14.31
N LYS A 118 -8.34 -4.12 14.49
CA LYS A 118 -7.11 -4.10 13.70
C LYS A 118 -6.39 -5.43 13.91
N ASN A 119 -6.13 -6.11 12.79
CA ASN A 119 -5.34 -7.34 12.78
C ASN A 119 -3.94 -7.11 13.33
#